data_AF-A0A7C6YGH7-F1
#
_entry.id   AF-A0A7C6YGH7-F1
#
_cell.length_a   1.000
_cell.length_b   1.000
_cell.length_c   1.000
_cell.angle_alpha   90.00
_cell.angle_beta   90.00
_cell.angle_gamma   90.00
#
_symmetry.space_group_name_H-M   'P 1'
#
loop_
_entity.id
_entity.type
_entity.pdbx_description
1 polymer ?
#
loop_
_entity_poly.entity_id
_entity_poly.type
_entity_poly.pdbx_seq_one_letter_code
_entity_poly.pdbx_strand_id
1 'polypeptide(L)'
;MPVPRTVRAAVVLALLPLAACSVQGDIVVGDDALSLDLTISHATSGDAVGDSPCSSMNGEWVMTPLPSPPGTIACSLEGEVPLVAATGAGLLLQGRDHLFLRWPPSALSREDDPLEALDVSVHFPGAVVAASDGAWVYGSTVRWTDADRVRTEGVSATASRYSPIPRWALPAGLGVVWGAAAVGGLTWLRRRPVALRNAGDAVGEASAGTVAAPESPESPAEPEDPRVWAPDA
;
A
#
# COMPACT_ATOMS: atom_id res chain seq x y z
N MET A 1 -36.32 8.65 12.08
CA MET A 1 -35.58 7.50 11.51
C MET A 1 -34.10 7.80 11.68
N PRO A 2 -33.36 7.00 12.47
CA PRO A 2 -31.93 7.23 12.72
C PRO A 2 -31.15 6.99 11.44
N VAL A 3 -30.48 8.02 10.94
CA VAL A 3 -29.50 7.89 9.86
C VAL A 3 -28.40 6.95 10.37
N PRO A 4 -28.07 5.85 9.67
CA PRO A 4 -27.01 4.94 10.12
C PRO A 4 -25.69 5.71 10.22
N ARG A 5 -24.97 5.50 11.33
CA ARG A 5 -23.72 6.19 11.67
C ARG A 5 -22.65 6.12 10.57
N THR A 6 -22.78 5.18 9.63
CA THR A 6 -21.92 5.00 8.45
C THR A 6 -22.01 6.12 7.40
N VAL A 7 -23.06 6.96 7.40
CA VAL A 7 -23.19 8.06 6.42
C VAL A 7 -22.35 9.29 6.79
N ARG A 8 -21.88 9.41 8.04
CA ARG A 8 -21.16 10.61 8.50
C ARG A 8 -19.67 10.63 8.15
N ALA A 9 -19.04 9.48 7.92
CA ALA A 9 -17.64 9.41 7.53
C ALA A 9 -17.37 9.86 6.08
N ALA A 10 -18.38 9.79 5.20
CA ALA A 10 -18.28 10.35 3.83
C ALA A 10 -18.27 11.89 3.82
N VAL A 11 -18.65 12.55 4.93
CA VAL A 11 -18.80 14.01 5.00
C VAL A 11 -17.44 14.72 5.16
N VAL A 12 -16.42 14.07 5.76
CA VAL A 12 -15.17 14.76 6.16
C VAL A 12 -14.07 14.76 5.09
N LEU A 13 -13.99 13.77 4.22
CA LEU A 13 -13.17 13.94 2.99
C LEU A 13 -13.92 14.73 1.91
N ALA A 14 -15.23 14.89 2.03
CA ALA A 14 -15.98 15.95 1.36
C ALA A 14 -15.81 17.33 2.04
N LEU A 15 -15.09 17.42 3.18
CA LEU A 15 -14.68 18.67 3.83
C LEU A 15 -13.25 19.13 3.50
N LEU A 16 -12.37 18.27 2.98
CA LEU A 16 -11.13 18.73 2.31
C LEU A 16 -11.39 19.74 1.16
N PRO A 17 -12.47 19.60 0.35
CA PRO A 17 -12.90 20.64 -0.59
C PRO A 17 -13.46 21.93 0.04
N LEU A 18 -13.72 21.95 1.34
CA LEU A 18 -14.35 23.09 1.99
C LEU A 18 -13.28 24.14 2.35
N ALA A 19 -12.80 24.83 1.32
CA ALA A 19 -12.28 26.20 1.36
C ALA A 19 -10.90 26.44 1.98
N ALA A 20 -9.95 25.51 1.94
CA ALA A 20 -8.64 25.76 2.56
C ALA A 20 -7.68 26.54 1.64
N CYS A 21 -7.11 27.65 2.11
CA CYS A 21 -5.95 28.29 1.50
C CYS A 21 -4.71 27.39 1.59
N SER A 22 -4.57 26.64 2.68
CA SER A 22 -3.48 25.67 2.83
C SER A 22 -3.91 24.37 3.49
N VAL A 23 -3.35 23.25 3.02
CA VAL A 23 -3.50 21.94 3.67
C VAL A 23 -2.12 21.32 3.85
N GLN A 24 -1.81 20.90 5.08
CA GLN A 24 -0.56 20.23 5.42
C GLN A 24 -0.82 19.07 6.38
N GLY A 25 -0.11 17.95 6.22
CA GLY A 25 -0.10 16.88 7.20
C GLY A 25 0.01 15.48 6.63
N ASP A 26 -0.41 14.50 7.42
CA ASP A 26 -0.22 13.09 7.17
C ASP A 26 -1.54 12.33 7.17
N ILE A 27 -1.63 11.36 6.25
CA ILE A 27 -2.72 10.41 6.17
C ILE A 27 -2.11 9.01 6.18
N VAL A 28 -2.52 8.17 7.12
CA VAL A 28 -2.03 6.80 7.24
C VAL A 28 -3.14 5.84 6.84
N VAL A 29 -2.86 5.05 5.80
CA VAL A 29 -3.75 3.99 5.33
C VAL A 29 -3.42 2.71 6.08
N GLY A 30 -4.21 2.40 7.10
CA GLY A 30 -4.15 1.13 7.81
C GLY A 30 -4.96 0.02 7.13
N ASP A 31 -4.96 -1.16 7.75
CA ASP A 31 -5.70 -2.32 7.25
C ASP A 31 -7.23 -2.14 7.36
N ASP A 32 -7.69 -1.52 8.45
CA ASP A 32 -9.12 -1.38 8.77
C ASP A 32 -9.59 0.10 8.83
N ALA A 33 -8.67 1.05 8.89
CA ALA A 33 -8.96 2.48 9.04
C ALA A 33 -7.94 3.38 8.34
N LEU A 34 -8.37 4.60 8.04
CA LEU A 34 -7.53 5.74 7.66
C LEU A 34 -7.37 6.66 8.85
N SER A 35 -6.14 6.86 9.33
CA SER A 35 -5.88 7.89 10.34
C SER A 35 -5.48 9.18 9.61
N LEU A 36 -6.05 10.32 10.01
CA LEU A 36 -5.72 11.63 9.47
C LEU A 36 -5.20 12.52 10.58
N ASP A 37 -4.14 13.25 10.28
CA ASP A 37 -3.58 14.33 11.07
C ASP A 37 -3.26 15.47 10.09
N LEU A 38 -4.18 16.41 9.95
CA LEU A 38 -4.14 17.46 8.95
C LEU A 38 -4.30 18.84 9.59
N THR A 39 -3.41 19.76 9.25
CA THR A 39 -3.58 21.18 9.48
C THR A 39 -4.17 21.84 8.24
N ILE A 40 -5.28 22.54 8.45
CA ILE A 40 -6.03 23.22 7.39
C ILE A 40 -6.11 24.70 7.76
N SER A 41 -5.85 25.60 6.81
CA SER A 41 -6.03 27.05 7.01
C SER A 41 -6.94 27.67 5.96
N HIS A 42 -7.67 28.71 6.35
CA HIS A 42 -8.69 29.42 5.58
C HIS A 42 -8.49 30.93 5.69
N ALA A 43 -8.86 31.68 4.66
CA ALA A 43 -8.95 33.13 4.77
C ALA A 43 -10.23 33.50 5.55
N THR A 44 -10.12 34.46 6.47
CA THR A 44 -11.32 35.05 7.08
C THR A 44 -11.92 36.04 6.10
N SER A 45 -12.95 35.66 5.36
CA SER A 45 -13.82 36.65 4.73
C SER A 45 -14.44 37.50 5.85
N GLY A 46 -14.26 38.81 5.82
CA GLY A 46 -14.48 39.75 6.93
C GLY A 46 -15.88 39.81 7.58
N ASP A 47 -16.80 38.92 7.23
CA ASP A 47 -18.18 38.85 7.70
C ASP A 47 -18.51 37.57 8.49
N ALA A 48 -17.52 36.76 8.88
CA ALA A 48 -17.75 35.53 9.65
C ALA A 48 -18.13 35.82 11.12
N VAL A 49 -19.32 36.38 11.34
CA VAL A 49 -20.05 36.31 12.62
C VAL A 49 -20.83 35.01 12.60
N GLY A 50 -20.14 33.91 12.91
CA GLY A 50 -20.69 32.56 12.98
C GLY A 50 -19.73 31.62 13.72
N ASP A 51 -20.24 30.48 14.18
CA ASP A 51 -19.42 29.44 14.83
C ASP A 51 -18.18 29.16 13.98
N SER A 52 -17.00 29.13 14.62
CA SER A 52 -15.73 28.87 13.93
C SER A 52 -15.87 27.60 13.08
N PRO A 53 -15.35 27.59 11.83
CA PRO A 53 -15.35 26.38 11.01
C PRO A 53 -14.68 25.21 11.76
N CYS A 54 -13.76 25.50 12.69
CA CYS A 54 -13.12 24.50 13.56
C CYS A 54 -14.04 23.92 14.66
N SER A 55 -15.17 24.55 14.99
CA SER A 55 -16.01 24.18 16.15
C SER A 55 -17.24 23.33 15.81
N SER A 56 -17.50 23.04 14.53
CA SER A 56 -18.81 22.50 14.10
C SER A 56 -18.92 20.96 14.02
N MET A 57 -17.85 20.20 14.31
CA MET A 57 -17.88 18.74 14.19
C MET A 57 -17.82 18.03 15.55
N ASN A 58 -18.98 17.62 16.04
CA ASN A 58 -19.09 16.69 17.18
C ASN A 58 -19.21 15.26 16.64
N GLY A 59 -18.17 14.43 16.81
CA GLY A 59 -18.13 13.04 16.31
C GLY A 59 -16.81 12.32 16.54
N GLU A 60 -16.50 11.35 15.68
CA GLU A 60 -15.28 10.50 15.62
C GLU A 60 -14.00 11.28 15.23
N TRP A 61 -14.12 12.60 15.05
CA TRP A 61 -13.09 13.54 14.61
C TRP A 61 -12.92 14.62 15.65
N VAL A 62 -11.68 15.00 15.89
CA VAL A 62 -11.31 16.14 16.73
C VAL A 62 -10.81 17.24 15.81
N MET A 63 -11.57 18.32 15.71
CA MET A 63 -11.07 19.57 15.14
C MET A 63 -10.68 20.51 16.27
N THR A 64 -9.43 20.98 16.23
CA THR A 64 -8.88 21.88 17.24
C THR A 64 -8.45 23.18 16.56
N PRO A 65 -8.95 24.35 16.99
CA PRO A 65 -8.47 25.62 16.45
C PRO A 65 -6.99 25.83 16.78
N LEU A 66 -6.23 26.33 15.81
CA LEU A 66 -4.80 26.62 15.93
C LEU A 66 -4.54 28.14 15.87
N PRO A 67 -3.46 28.62 16.53
CA PRO A 67 -3.00 30.00 16.37
C PRO A 67 -2.71 30.30 14.90
N SER A 68 -3.25 31.40 14.39
CA SER A 68 -3.12 31.81 12.98
C SER A 68 -2.84 33.32 12.86
N PRO A 69 -2.15 33.76 11.80
CA PRO A 69 -1.99 35.19 11.50
C PRO A 69 -3.33 35.93 11.35
N PRO A 70 -3.35 37.26 11.52
CA PRO A 70 -4.54 38.06 11.23
C PRO A 70 -5.01 37.84 9.79
N GLY A 71 -6.31 37.63 9.60
CA GLY A 71 -6.89 37.36 8.29
C GLY A 71 -6.98 35.88 7.92
N THR A 72 -6.50 34.97 8.77
CA THR A 72 -6.64 33.52 8.57
C THR A 72 -7.17 32.80 9.81
N ILE A 73 -7.80 31.65 9.59
CA ILE A 73 -8.17 30.68 10.63
C ILE A 73 -7.48 29.38 10.29
N ALA A 74 -6.82 28.76 11.26
CA ALA A 74 -6.24 27.43 11.13
C ALA A 74 -6.92 26.44 12.09
N CYS A 75 -7.08 25.20 11.64
CA CYS A 75 -7.57 24.09 12.44
C CYS A 75 -6.64 22.87 12.27
N SER A 76 -6.37 22.14 13.35
CA SER A 76 -5.93 20.75 13.27
C SER A 76 -7.16 19.85 13.15
N LEU A 77 -7.08 18.84 12.29
CA LEU A 77 -8.07 17.79 12.10
C LEU A 77 -7.38 16.46 12.37
N GLU A 78 -7.78 15.81 13.47
CA GLU A 78 -7.28 14.51 13.87
C GLU A 78 -8.44 13.52 13.98
N GLY A 79 -8.27 12.29 13.48
CA GLY A 79 -9.24 11.23 13.68
C GLY A 79 -9.02 10.00 12.80
N GLU A 80 -9.94 9.04 12.92
CA GLU A 80 -9.88 7.78 12.17
C GLU A 80 -11.16 7.54 11.36
N VAL A 81 -11.02 7.22 10.08
CA VAL A 81 -12.12 6.80 9.20
C VAL A 81 -12.05 5.28 9.04
N PRO A 82 -13.09 4.51 9.35
CA PRO A 82 -13.14 3.11 8.93
C PRO A 82 -12.97 2.98 7.42
N LEU A 83 -12.13 2.05 6.95
CA LEU A 83 -11.78 1.92 5.53
C LEU A 83 -13.03 1.64 4.64
N VAL A 84 -14.02 0.96 5.21
CA VAL A 84 -15.34 0.74 4.56
C VAL A 84 -16.07 2.05 4.23
N ALA A 85 -15.90 3.08 5.06
CA ALA A 85 -16.51 4.38 4.81
C ALA A 85 -15.70 5.19 3.79
N ALA A 86 -14.37 5.12 3.85
CA ALA A 86 -13.49 5.73 2.86
C ALA A 86 -13.70 5.15 1.45
N THR A 87 -13.94 3.84 1.38
CA THR A 87 -14.28 3.15 0.13
C THR A 87 -15.67 3.47 -0.38
N GLY A 88 -16.66 3.56 0.52
CA GLY A 88 -18.01 4.00 0.18
C GLY A 88 -18.05 5.43 -0.41
N ALA A 89 -17.11 6.28 -0.02
CA ALA A 89 -16.96 7.65 -0.56
C ALA A 89 -16.17 7.72 -1.88
N GLY A 90 -15.65 6.59 -2.39
CA GLY A 90 -14.90 6.53 -3.65
C GLY A 90 -13.49 7.14 -3.59
N LEU A 91 -13.00 7.46 -2.40
CA LEU A 91 -11.69 8.06 -2.16
C LEU A 91 -10.59 7.00 -2.16
N LEU A 92 -10.95 5.82 -1.67
CA LEU A 92 -10.08 4.68 -1.63
C LEU A 92 -10.80 3.51 -2.29
N LEU A 93 -10.17 2.85 -3.25
CA LEU A 93 -10.72 1.65 -3.87
C LEU A 93 -9.85 0.48 -3.45
N GLN A 94 -10.52 -0.58 -3.01
CA GLN A 94 -9.88 -1.74 -2.44
C GLN A 94 -9.88 -2.87 -3.49
N GLY A 95 -8.73 -3.12 -4.12
CA GLY A 95 -8.53 -4.26 -5.03
C GLY A 95 -8.21 -5.56 -4.28
N ARG A 96 -7.82 -6.63 -4.99
CA ARG A 96 -7.35 -7.86 -4.32
C ARG A 96 -6.01 -7.62 -3.61
N ASP A 97 -5.03 -7.13 -4.36
CA ASP A 97 -3.65 -6.95 -3.87
C ASP A 97 -3.20 -5.50 -3.80
N HIS A 98 -4.07 -4.56 -4.20
CA HIS A 98 -3.76 -3.14 -4.33
C HIS A 98 -4.79 -2.26 -3.63
N LEU A 99 -4.34 -1.08 -3.22
CA LEU A 99 -5.15 0.04 -2.75
C LEU A 99 -4.99 1.18 -3.73
N PHE A 100 -6.09 1.80 -4.12
CA PHE A 100 -6.08 2.95 -5.01
C PHE A 100 -6.67 4.14 -4.27
N LEU A 101 -5.88 5.17 -4.02
CA LEU A 101 -6.34 6.46 -3.52
C LEU A 101 -6.66 7.36 -4.72
N ARG A 102 -7.76 8.12 -4.64
CA ARG A 102 -8.12 9.13 -5.64
C ARG A 102 -8.86 10.31 -5.01
N TRP A 103 -8.37 11.51 -5.28
CA TRP A 103 -9.09 12.77 -5.09
C TRP A 103 -9.30 13.46 -6.44
N PRO A 104 -10.54 13.57 -6.94
CA PRO A 104 -10.77 14.25 -8.19
C PRO A 104 -10.46 15.75 -8.04
N PRO A 105 -10.06 16.45 -9.11
CA PRO A 105 -9.77 17.88 -9.06
C PRO A 105 -10.99 18.72 -8.61
N SER A 106 -12.22 18.24 -8.86
CA SER A 106 -13.45 18.86 -8.35
C SER A 106 -13.59 18.82 -6.82
N ALA A 107 -12.89 17.92 -6.15
CA ALA A 107 -12.82 17.88 -4.68
C ALA A 107 -11.77 18.86 -4.12
N LEU A 108 -10.99 19.53 -4.97
CA LEU A 108 -9.86 20.36 -4.57
C LEU A 108 -9.95 21.78 -5.14
N SER A 109 -10.91 22.03 -6.04
CA SER A 109 -11.12 23.31 -6.70
C SER A 109 -12.44 23.94 -6.28
N ARG A 110 -12.35 25.03 -5.51
CA ARG A 110 -13.47 25.97 -5.28
C ARG A 110 -13.08 27.34 -5.83
N GLU A 111 -14.04 28.04 -6.41
CA GLU A 111 -13.80 29.36 -7.04
C GLU A 111 -13.58 30.47 -6.00
N ASP A 112 -14.19 30.35 -4.81
CA ASP A 112 -14.20 31.41 -3.79
C ASP A 112 -12.97 31.40 -2.85
N ASP A 113 -12.30 30.26 -2.71
CA ASP A 113 -11.14 30.08 -1.84
C ASP A 113 -10.19 29.04 -2.45
N PRO A 114 -9.25 29.47 -3.32
CA PRO A 114 -8.36 28.55 -4.01
C PRO A 114 -7.33 27.97 -3.05
N LEU A 115 -7.04 26.68 -3.19
CA LEU A 115 -5.90 26.06 -2.52
C LEU A 115 -4.59 26.68 -3.04
N GLU A 116 -3.89 27.42 -2.19
CA GLU A 116 -2.64 28.12 -2.50
C GLU A 116 -1.41 27.31 -2.10
N ALA A 117 -1.52 26.53 -1.02
CA ALA A 117 -0.44 25.71 -0.48
C ALA A 117 -0.92 24.30 -0.17
N LEU A 118 -0.13 23.31 -0.59
CA LEU A 118 -0.37 21.90 -0.31
C LEU A 118 0.92 21.28 0.19
N ASP A 119 0.82 20.47 1.24
CA ASP A 119 1.91 19.62 1.70
C ASP A 119 1.35 18.38 2.42
N VAL A 120 0.83 17.43 1.64
CA VAL A 120 0.16 16.24 2.18
C VAL A 120 0.98 15.00 1.88
N SER A 121 1.25 14.20 2.91
CA SER A 121 1.88 12.90 2.81
C SER A 121 0.87 11.80 3.11
N VAL A 122 0.82 10.77 2.27
CA VAL A 122 0.00 9.57 2.46
C VAL A 122 0.90 8.36 2.62
N HIS A 123 0.72 7.62 3.71
CA HIS A 123 1.47 6.42 4.04
C HIS A 123 0.60 5.19 3.78
N PHE A 124 1.03 4.33 2.87
CA PHE A 124 0.38 3.08 2.54
C PHE A 124 0.98 1.90 3.33
N PRO A 125 0.25 0.78 3.49
CA PRO A 125 0.77 -0.41 4.18
C PRO A 125 1.81 -1.17 3.33
N GLY A 126 1.82 -0.94 2.01
CA GLY A 126 2.78 -1.52 1.08
C GLY A 126 3.38 -0.50 0.11
N ALA A 127 4.19 -0.99 -0.82
CA ALA A 127 4.93 -0.15 -1.74
C ALA A 127 4.00 0.55 -2.74
N VAL A 128 4.24 1.84 -2.97
CA VAL A 128 3.56 2.62 -3.99
C VAL A 128 4.10 2.20 -5.36
N VAL A 129 3.19 1.80 -6.25
CA VAL A 129 3.51 1.33 -7.60
C VAL A 129 3.17 2.36 -8.68
N ALA A 130 2.28 3.30 -8.38
CA ALA A 130 1.94 4.42 -9.25
C ALA A 130 1.45 5.61 -8.42
N ALA A 131 1.70 6.83 -8.89
CA ALA A 131 1.14 8.06 -8.33
C ALA A 131 0.86 9.06 -9.47
N SER A 132 -0.03 10.01 -9.24
CA SER A 132 -0.28 11.12 -10.17
C SER A 132 0.97 11.97 -10.34
N ASP A 133 1.04 12.70 -11.45
CA ASP A 133 2.17 13.57 -11.71
C ASP A 133 2.31 14.65 -10.62
N GLY A 134 3.55 15.09 -10.36
CA GLY A 134 3.89 16.02 -9.28
C GLY A 134 3.95 15.39 -7.88
N ALA A 135 3.66 14.09 -7.76
CA ALA A 135 3.84 13.35 -6.53
C ALA A 135 5.29 12.91 -6.32
N TRP A 136 5.76 13.00 -5.08
CA TRP A 136 7.03 12.41 -4.64
C TRP A 136 6.77 11.06 -3.99
N VAL A 137 7.40 9.99 -4.49
CA VAL A 137 7.19 8.63 -4.00
C VAL A 137 8.43 8.13 -3.23
N TYR A 138 8.23 7.73 -1.98
CA TYR A 138 9.25 7.19 -1.08
C TYR A 138 8.80 5.83 -0.53
N GLY A 139 9.03 4.77 -1.29
CA GLY A 139 8.66 3.41 -0.89
C GLY A 139 7.15 3.25 -0.72
N SER A 140 6.67 3.27 0.52
CA SER A 140 5.24 3.19 0.86
C SER A 140 4.56 4.55 1.06
N THR A 141 5.30 5.65 0.93
CA THR A 141 4.77 7.00 1.14
C THR A 141 4.69 7.79 -0.15
N VAL A 142 3.64 8.57 -0.33
CA VAL A 142 3.49 9.55 -1.41
C VAL A 142 3.27 10.94 -0.84
N ARG A 143 3.93 11.95 -1.37
CA ARG A 143 3.79 13.35 -0.94
C ARG A 143 3.44 14.26 -2.10
N TRP A 144 2.45 15.11 -1.92
CA TRP A 144 2.06 16.14 -2.89
C TRP A 144 2.31 17.52 -2.30
N THR A 145 3.01 18.36 -3.06
CA THR A 145 3.34 19.74 -2.64
C THR A 145 2.92 20.82 -3.64
N ASP A 146 2.46 20.42 -4.83
CA ASP A 146 2.08 21.34 -5.91
C ASP A 146 0.55 21.51 -5.93
N ALA A 147 0.08 22.59 -5.31
CA ALA A 147 -1.35 22.87 -5.18
C ALA A 147 -2.03 23.09 -6.54
N ASP A 148 -1.40 23.81 -7.47
CA ASP A 148 -1.96 24.12 -8.78
C ASP A 148 -2.15 22.86 -9.62
N ARG A 149 -1.15 21.97 -9.60
CA ARG A 149 -1.24 20.68 -10.30
C ARG A 149 -2.32 19.79 -9.71
N VAL A 150 -2.37 19.71 -8.39
CA VAL A 150 -3.38 18.91 -7.69
C VAL A 150 -4.80 19.43 -7.94
N ARG A 151 -4.99 20.74 -8.05
CA ARG A 151 -6.30 21.34 -8.40
C ARG A 151 -6.74 21.04 -9.83
N THR A 152 -5.80 20.96 -10.76
CA THR A 152 -6.10 20.77 -12.19
C THR A 152 -6.22 19.29 -12.58
N GLU A 153 -5.33 18.45 -12.07
CA GLU A 153 -5.22 17.03 -12.44
C GLU A 153 -5.85 16.11 -11.38
N GLY A 154 -5.97 16.58 -10.14
CA GLY A 154 -6.36 15.76 -8.99
C GLY A 154 -5.18 15.01 -8.37
N VAL A 155 -5.50 14.15 -7.40
CA VAL A 155 -4.55 13.24 -6.77
C VAL A 155 -4.94 11.82 -7.07
N SER A 156 -3.96 10.99 -7.39
CA SER A 156 -4.14 9.54 -7.34
C SER A 156 -2.87 8.83 -6.91
N ALA A 157 -3.02 7.71 -6.21
CA ALA A 157 -1.91 6.82 -5.90
C ALA A 157 -2.40 5.38 -5.85
N THR A 158 -1.53 4.45 -6.26
CA THR A 158 -1.75 3.01 -6.16
C THR A 158 -0.62 2.39 -5.37
N ALA A 159 -0.95 1.59 -4.37
CA ALA A 159 0.02 0.88 -3.56
C ALA A 159 -0.35 -0.60 -3.41
N SER A 160 0.64 -1.45 -3.18
CA SER A 160 0.39 -2.83 -2.76
C SER A 160 -0.22 -2.85 -1.36
N ARG A 161 -1.09 -3.83 -1.10
CA ARG A 161 -1.60 -4.08 0.26
C ARG A 161 -0.56 -4.65 1.20
N TYR A 162 0.33 -5.44 0.64
CA TYR A 162 1.33 -6.16 1.41
C TYR A 162 2.65 -5.42 1.31
N SER A 163 3.33 -5.28 2.44
CA SER A 163 4.74 -4.92 2.45
C SER A 163 5.51 -6.04 1.73
N PRO A 164 6.23 -5.76 0.63
CA PRO A 164 6.98 -6.80 -0.05
C PRO A 164 8.02 -7.35 0.93
N ILE A 165 8.01 -8.67 1.12
CA ILE A 165 9.05 -9.36 1.91
C ILE A 165 10.39 -8.87 1.38
N PRO A 166 11.27 -8.32 2.25
CA PRO A 166 12.53 -7.78 1.78
C PRO A 166 13.28 -8.84 1.00
N ARG A 167 13.83 -8.49 -0.18
CA ARG A 167 14.53 -9.48 -1.03
C ARG A 167 15.69 -10.17 -0.31
N TRP A 168 16.24 -9.56 0.75
CA TRP A 168 17.26 -10.15 1.63
C TRP A 168 16.71 -11.23 2.59
N ALA A 169 15.41 -11.23 2.89
CA ALA A 169 14.78 -12.22 3.76
C ALA A 169 14.48 -13.55 3.02
N LEU A 170 14.41 -13.54 1.70
CA LEU A 170 14.24 -14.74 0.87
C LEU A 170 15.41 -15.75 1.02
N PRO A 171 16.70 -15.36 0.92
CA PRO A 171 17.80 -16.30 1.17
C PRO A 171 17.89 -16.72 2.65
N ALA A 172 17.47 -15.87 3.60
CA ALA A 172 17.47 -16.22 5.03
C ALA A 172 16.46 -17.34 5.35
N GLY A 173 15.25 -17.28 4.77
CA GLY A 173 14.25 -18.34 4.91
C GLY A 173 14.68 -19.67 4.27
N LEU A 174 15.29 -19.61 3.08
CA LEU A 174 15.85 -20.80 2.42
C LEU A 174 17.02 -21.40 3.24
N GLY A 175 17.86 -20.57 3.85
CA GLY A 175 18.97 -21.02 4.70
C GLY A 175 18.52 -21.83 5.91
N VAL A 176 17.39 -21.49 6.52
CA VAL A 176 16.82 -22.25 7.66
C VAL A 176 16.31 -23.62 7.22
N VAL A 177 15.64 -23.71 6.07
CA VAL A 177 15.13 -24.98 5.52
C VAL A 177 16.29 -25.92 5.15
N TRP A 178 17.31 -25.39 4.48
CA TRP A 178 18.50 -26.17 4.13
C TRP A 178 19.34 -26.56 5.35
N GLY A 179 19.46 -25.67 6.34
CA GLY A 179 20.15 -25.97 7.60
C GLY A 179 19.50 -27.10 8.39
N ALA A 180 18.17 -27.10 8.48
CA ALA A 180 17.42 -28.18 9.13
C ALA A 180 17.59 -29.52 8.41
N ALA A 181 17.56 -29.52 7.08
CA ALA A 181 17.80 -30.72 6.27
C ALA A 181 19.22 -31.28 6.46
N ALA A 182 20.25 -30.43 6.52
CA ALA A 182 21.63 -30.86 6.74
C ALA A 182 21.84 -31.47 8.14
N VAL A 183 21.27 -30.87 9.19
CA VAL A 183 21.34 -31.39 10.56
C VAL A 183 20.57 -32.71 10.70
N GLY A 184 19.38 -32.81 10.06
CA GLY A 184 18.61 -34.05 9.97
C GLY A 184 19.36 -35.18 9.25
N GLY A 185 20.02 -34.88 8.12
CA GLY A 185 20.84 -35.84 7.38
C GLY A 185 22.05 -36.35 8.17
N LEU A 186 22.77 -35.45 8.84
CA LEU A 186 23.94 -35.79 9.67
C LEU A 186 23.59 -36.65 10.89
N THR A 187 22.45 -36.37 11.53
CA THR A 187 21.97 -37.16 12.68
C THR A 187 21.50 -38.55 12.25
N TRP A 188 20.92 -38.69 11.06
CA TRP A 188 20.56 -39.99 10.49
C TRP A 188 21.78 -40.84 10.11
N LEU A 189 22.78 -40.24 9.47
CA LEU A 189 24.04 -40.91 9.13
C LEU A 189 24.80 -41.43 10.36
N ARG A 190 24.79 -40.67 11.48
CA ARG A 190 25.40 -41.09 12.75
C ARG A 190 24.65 -42.22 13.45
N ARG A 191 23.36 -42.44 13.13
CA ARG A 191 22.54 -43.49 13.73
C ARG A 191 22.48 -44.77 12.92
N ARG A 192 23.21 -44.90 11.80
CA ARG A 192 23.30 -46.17 11.09
C ARG A 192 24.16 -47.16 11.92
N PRO A 193 23.58 -48.23 12.49
CA PRO A 193 24.38 -49.29 13.09
C PRO A 193 25.21 -49.94 11.97
N VAL A 194 26.51 -50.08 12.23
CA VAL A 194 27.46 -50.80 11.37
C VAL A 194 27.10 -52.28 11.41
N ALA A 195 26.15 -52.67 10.56
CA ALA A 195 25.76 -54.05 10.32
C ALA A 195 26.38 -54.57 9.02
N LEU A 196 27.68 -54.34 8.80
CA LEU A 196 28.43 -54.94 7.68
C LEU A 196 29.88 -55.19 8.11
N ARG A 197 30.10 -56.20 8.96
CA ARG A 197 31.44 -56.79 9.12
C ARG A 197 31.48 -58.32 9.13
N ASN A 198 30.34 -58.99 8.91
CA ASN A 198 30.27 -60.43 8.72
C ASN A 198 29.59 -60.74 7.38
N ALA A 199 30.36 -60.64 6.31
CA ALA A 199 30.09 -61.27 5.02
C ALA A 199 31.45 -61.58 4.35
N GLY A 200 32.30 -62.30 5.09
CA GLY A 200 33.19 -63.26 4.46
C GLY A 200 32.35 -64.50 4.15
N ASP A 201 32.63 -65.14 3.02
CA ASP A 201 32.02 -66.39 2.54
C ASP A 201 30.71 -66.25 1.74
N ALA A 202 30.84 -65.76 0.51
CA ALA A 202 30.10 -66.31 -0.64
C ALA A 202 30.87 -66.02 -1.93
N VAL A 203 31.76 -66.94 -2.30
CA VAL A 203 32.19 -67.13 -3.69
C VAL A 203 31.00 -67.76 -4.42
N GLY A 204 30.53 -67.13 -5.49
CA GLY A 204 29.43 -67.65 -6.30
C GLY A 204 29.11 -66.76 -7.51
N GLU A 205 29.66 -67.16 -8.65
CA GLU A 205 29.16 -67.04 -10.04
C GLU A 205 28.23 -65.89 -10.48
N ALA A 206 28.72 -65.19 -11.51
CA ALA A 206 28.05 -64.87 -12.78
C ALA A 206 26.63 -64.26 -12.77
N SER A 207 26.53 -63.03 -13.25
CA SER A 207 25.86 -62.75 -14.54
C SER A 207 26.06 -61.32 -14.99
N ALA A 208 26.49 -61.18 -16.25
CA ALA A 208 26.48 -59.94 -17.00
C ALA A 208 25.02 -59.53 -17.25
N GLY A 209 24.56 -58.50 -16.54
CA GLY A 209 23.30 -57.82 -16.79
C GLY A 209 23.57 -56.50 -17.51
N THR A 210 23.17 -56.44 -18.78
CA THR A 210 23.15 -55.26 -19.65
C THR A 210 22.61 -54.02 -18.93
N VAL A 211 23.45 -52.99 -18.82
CA VAL A 211 23.04 -51.65 -18.38
C VAL A 211 22.29 -51.00 -19.53
N ALA A 212 20.97 -50.85 -19.38
CA ALA A 212 20.16 -49.99 -20.23
C ALA A 212 20.62 -48.54 -20.06
N ALA A 213 20.85 -47.88 -21.19
CA ALA A 213 21.26 -46.49 -21.26
C ALA A 213 20.17 -45.57 -20.65
N PRO A 214 20.56 -44.52 -19.91
CA PRO A 214 19.60 -43.51 -19.47
C PRO A 214 19.01 -42.80 -20.69
N GLU A 215 17.68 -42.75 -20.75
CA GLU A 215 16.93 -42.02 -21.77
C GLU A 215 17.34 -40.54 -21.75
N SER A 216 17.56 -39.99 -22.94
CA SER A 216 17.98 -38.60 -23.13
C SER A 216 16.89 -37.65 -22.63
N PRO A 217 17.25 -36.52 -21.98
CA PRO A 217 16.28 -35.52 -21.60
C PRO A 217 15.60 -34.93 -22.84
N GLU A 218 14.27 -34.87 -22.76
CA GLU A 218 13.37 -34.27 -23.75
C GLU A 218 13.82 -32.83 -24.08
N SER A 219 13.94 -32.54 -25.37
CA SER A 219 14.37 -31.23 -25.86
C SER A 219 13.35 -30.16 -25.43
N PRO A 220 13.79 -28.97 -24.98
CA PRO A 220 12.88 -27.88 -24.66
C PRO A 220 12.01 -27.53 -25.87
N ALA A 221 10.70 -27.40 -25.66
CA ALA A 221 9.77 -26.96 -26.69
C ALA A 221 10.25 -25.66 -27.34
N GLU A 222 10.26 -25.65 -28.66
CA GLU A 222 10.62 -24.49 -29.47
C GLU A 222 9.67 -23.33 -29.14
N PRO A 223 10.17 -22.11 -28.91
CA PRO A 223 9.33 -20.97 -28.57
C PRO A 223 8.37 -20.67 -29.73
N GLU A 224 7.07 -20.56 -29.42
CA GLU A 224 6.04 -20.20 -30.39
C GLU A 224 6.37 -18.87 -31.08
N ASP A 225 6.20 -18.85 -32.41
CA ASP A 225 6.43 -17.67 -33.24
C ASP A 225 5.51 -16.51 -32.79
N PRO A 226 6.06 -15.37 -32.33
CA PRO A 226 5.28 -14.23 -31.86
C PRO A 226 4.39 -13.60 -32.95
N ARG A 227 4.59 -13.94 -34.22
CA ARG A 227 3.72 -13.51 -35.34
C ARG A 227 2.33 -14.15 -35.30
N VAL A 228 2.12 -15.21 -34.51
CA VAL A 228 0.81 -15.85 -34.34
C VAL A 228 -0.14 -14.97 -33.53
N TRP A 229 0.37 -14.19 -32.57
CA TRP A 229 -0.46 -13.45 -31.61
C TRP A 229 -0.48 -11.94 -31.83
N ALA A 230 0.36 -11.41 -32.72
CA ALA A 230 0.40 -10.00 -33.08
C ALA A 230 0.58 -9.80 -34.59
N PRO A 231 -0.50 -9.91 -35.40
CA PRO A 231 -0.46 -9.41 -36.77
C PRO A 231 -0.44 -7.88 -36.74
N ASP A 232 0.70 -7.33 -37.17
CA ASP A 232 1.01 -5.93 -37.49
C ASP A 232 -0.12 -4.90 -37.19
N ALA A 233 0.09 -4.13 -36.12
CA ALA A 233 -0.65 -2.90 -35.80
C ALA A 233 0.17 -1.66 -36.16
#